data_AF-A0AAV5Y0Y2-F1
#
_entry.id   AF-A0AAV5Y0Y2-F1
#
_cell.length_a   1.000
_cell.length_b   1.000
_cell.length_c   1.000
_cell.angle_alpha   90.00
_cell.angle_beta   90.00
_cell.angle_gamma   90.00
#
_symmetry.space_group_name_H-M   'P 1'
#
loop_
_entity.id
_entity.type
_entity.pdbx_description
1 polymer ?
#
loop_
_entity_poly.entity_id
_entity_poly.type
_entity_poly.pdbx_seq_one_letter_code
_entity_poly.pdbx_strand_id
1 'polypeptide(L)'
;MPFRTRPGQPRDLLALVDSELRERIEDAVDQVSLDVMVQTRRARGLPAPAVDSARDRKEFSAGVRKFLERLRTVLLPELAAERQRKAEEALAGAAGEDPIPRLVSVQAVLAKELPDYWQRFEVVRVAYTSEQVESGRERRGLLGRLLSR
;
A
#
# COMPACT_ATOMS: atom_id res chain seq x y z
N MET A 1 16.73 -24.51 16.35
CA MET A 1 16.79 -23.09 16.71
C MET A 1 15.43 -22.67 17.22
N PRO A 2 15.23 -22.36 18.51
CA PRO A 2 13.93 -21.90 18.98
C PRO A 2 13.67 -20.47 18.48
N PHE A 3 12.46 -20.23 17.96
CA PHE A 3 12.00 -18.90 17.55
C PHE A 3 12.07 -17.97 18.76
N ARG A 4 12.80 -16.85 18.66
CA ARG A 4 12.89 -15.86 19.74
C ARG A 4 11.56 -15.12 19.84
N THR A 5 10.76 -15.49 20.83
CA THR A 5 9.49 -14.82 21.15
C THR A 5 9.78 -13.47 21.81
N ARG A 6 9.27 -12.36 21.26
CA ARG A 6 9.35 -11.04 21.90
C ARG A 6 8.34 -10.95 23.06
N PRO A 7 8.58 -10.14 24.12
CA PRO A 7 7.58 -9.91 25.16
C PRO A 7 6.31 -9.32 24.56
N GLY A 8 5.15 -9.98 24.75
CA GLY A 8 3.85 -9.56 24.21
C GLY A 8 3.39 -10.31 22.94
N GLN A 9 4.21 -11.22 22.41
CA GLN A 9 3.86 -11.99 21.21
C GLN A 9 2.88 -13.14 21.52
N PRO A 10 1.83 -13.36 20.71
CA PRO A 10 0.95 -14.52 20.85
C PRO A 10 1.75 -15.82 20.67
N ARG A 11 1.49 -16.80 21.56
CA ARG A 11 2.18 -18.12 21.55
C ARG A 11 1.64 -19.08 20.48
N ASP A 12 0.61 -18.66 19.75
CA ASP A 12 -0.01 -19.44 18.67
C ASP A 12 0.70 -19.19 17.34
N LEU A 13 1.09 -20.26 16.66
CA LEU A 13 1.82 -20.23 15.40
C LEU A 13 1.01 -19.53 14.30
N LEU A 14 -0.31 -19.73 14.26
CA LEU A 14 -1.16 -19.08 13.26
C LEU A 14 -1.21 -17.57 13.49
N ALA A 15 -1.38 -17.14 14.74
CA ALA A 15 -1.31 -15.72 15.09
C ALA A 15 0.07 -15.09 14.77
N LEU A 16 1.16 -15.83 14.91
CA LEU A 16 2.51 -15.38 14.53
C LEU A 16 2.63 -15.17 13.02
N VAL A 17 2.19 -16.16 12.22
CA VAL A 17 2.18 -16.06 10.75
C VAL A 17 1.33 -14.88 10.30
N ASP A 18 0.20 -14.64 10.97
CA ASP A 18 -0.69 -13.53 10.67
C ASP A 18 -0.10 -12.16 11.01
N SER A 19 0.69 -12.06 12.08
CA SER A 19 1.44 -10.84 12.41
C SER A 19 2.51 -10.59 11.35
N GLU A 20 3.34 -11.59 11.08
CA GLU A 20 4.46 -11.48 10.13
C GLU A 20 3.95 -11.14 8.71
N LEU A 21 2.84 -11.75 8.28
CA LEU A 21 2.25 -11.46 6.98
C LEU A 21 1.79 -10.00 6.88
N ARG A 22 1.19 -9.47 7.95
CA ARG A 22 0.77 -8.05 7.99
C ARG A 22 1.97 -7.11 7.98
N GLU A 23 2.96 -7.37 8.83
CA GLU A 23 4.21 -6.58 8.88
C GLU A 23 4.88 -6.55 7.49
N ARG A 24 4.95 -7.70 6.81
CA ARG A 24 5.53 -7.77 5.46
C ARG A 24 4.72 -7.00 4.41
N ILE A 25 3.39 -6.98 4.52
CA ILE A 25 2.52 -6.20 3.63
C ILE A 25 2.72 -4.70 3.89
N GLU A 26 2.80 -4.29 5.15
CA GLU A 26 3.07 -2.90 5.55
C GLU A 26 4.40 -2.42 4.98
N ASP A 27 5.48 -3.16 5.23
CA ASP A 27 6.82 -2.83 4.70
C ASP A 27 6.83 -2.72 3.17
N ALA A 28 6.17 -3.65 2.48
CA ALA A 28 6.10 -3.63 1.03
C ALA A 28 5.34 -2.40 0.51
N VAL A 29 4.19 -2.08 1.11
CA VAL A 29 3.36 -0.94 0.73
C VAL A 29 4.05 0.40 1.03
N ASP A 30 4.76 0.48 2.15
CA ASP A 30 5.56 1.64 2.54
C ASP A 30 6.67 1.88 1.51
N GLN A 31 7.39 0.83 1.13
CA GLN A 31 8.43 0.91 0.11
C GLN A 31 7.87 1.39 -1.23
N VAL A 32 6.72 0.86 -1.67
CA VAL A 32 6.06 1.32 -2.91
C VAL A 32 5.68 2.79 -2.82
N SER A 33 5.06 3.19 -1.71
CA SER A 33 4.56 4.55 -1.53
C SER A 33 5.70 5.58 -1.50
N LEU A 34 6.81 5.23 -0.84
CA LEU A 34 8.02 6.06 -0.83
C LEU A 34 8.65 6.15 -2.23
N ASP A 35 8.79 5.03 -2.93
CA ASP A 35 9.37 4.99 -4.27
C ASP A 35 8.54 5.84 -5.26
N VAL A 36 7.22 5.67 -5.28
CA VAL A 36 6.30 6.48 -6.09
C VAL A 36 6.44 7.97 -5.78
N MET A 37 6.51 8.34 -4.50
CA MET A 37 6.67 9.73 -4.07
C MET A 37 8.00 10.31 -4.57
N VAL A 38 9.11 9.58 -4.40
CA VAL A 38 10.44 9.97 -4.86
C VAL A 38 10.49 10.12 -6.38
N GLN A 39 9.98 9.13 -7.13
CA GLN A 39 9.99 9.15 -8.59
C GLN A 39 9.12 10.29 -9.14
N THR A 40 7.94 10.51 -8.56
CA THR A 40 7.04 11.60 -8.96
C THR A 40 7.68 12.96 -8.71
N ARG A 41 8.34 13.15 -7.56
CA ARG A 41 9.06 14.39 -7.23
C ARG A 41 10.25 14.61 -8.17
N ARG A 42 11.04 13.56 -8.41
CA ARG A 42 12.16 13.60 -9.37
C ARG A 42 11.70 13.98 -10.77
N ALA A 43 10.63 13.38 -11.27
CA ALA A 43 10.05 13.72 -12.58
C ALA A 43 9.59 15.18 -12.68
N ARG A 44 9.27 15.81 -11.55
CA ARG A 44 8.91 17.23 -11.47
C ARG A 44 10.08 18.16 -11.13
N GLY A 45 11.27 17.64 -10.83
CA GLY A 45 12.42 18.42 -10.39
C GLY A 45 12.27 18.97 -8.96
N LEU A 46 11.46 18.32 -8.13
CA LEU A 46 11.27 18.65 -6.73
C LEU A 46 12.29 17.91 -5.84
N PRO A 47 12.63 18.45 -4.65
CA PRO A 47 13.53 17.77 -3.71
C PRO A 47 12.94 16.46 -3.19
N ALA A 48 13.82 15.59 -2.68
CA ALA A 48 13.42 14.35 -2.01
C ALA A 48 12.52 14.64 -0.79
N PRO A 49 11.66 13.68 -0.39
CA PRO A 49 10.87 13.82 0.83
C PRO A 49 11.74 13.93 2.08
N ALA A 50 11.32 14.77 3.03
CA ALA A 50 11.97 14.95 4.31
C ALA A 50 11.13 14.33 5.44
N VAL A 51 11.75 13.51 6.29
CA VAL A 51 11.08 12.82 7.41
C VAL A 51 10.43 13.80 8.38
N ASP A 52 11.08 14.94 8.63
CA ASP A 52 10.60 15.94 9.59
C ASP A 52 9.47 16.82 9.02
N SER A 53 9.23 16.76 7.70
CA SER A 53 8.14 17.51 7.05
C SER A 53 6.78 16.87 7.31
N ALA A 54 5.92 17.55 8.06
CA ALA A 54 4.53 17.11 8.30
C ALA A 54 3.73 16.98 7.00
N ARG A 55 4.02 17.81 6.00
CA ARG A 55 3.42 17.73 4.67
C ARG A 55 3.81 16.43 3.96
N ASP A 56 5.08 16.07 4.03
CA ASP A 56 5.61 14.89 3.35
C ASP A 56 5.09 13.61 4.00
N ARG A 57 4.99 13.58 5.33
CA ARG A 57 4.33 12.49 6.06
C ARG A 57 2.85 12.33 5.65
N LYS A 58 2.11 13.43 5.52
CA LYS A 58 0.71 13.39 5.07
C LYS A 58 0.59 12.90 3.62
N GLU A 59 1.49 13.33 2.73
CA GLU A 59 1.54 12.85 1.35
C GLU A 59 1.85 11.35 1.29
N PHE A 60 2.81 10.90 2.10
CA PHE A 60 3.16 9.48 2.22
C PHE A 60 1.97 8.63 2.69
N SER A 61 1.31 8.99 3.80
CA SER A 61 0.13 8.26 4.31
C SER A 61 -1.02 8.23 3.29
N ALA A 62 -1.22 9.32 2.54
CA ALA A 62 -2.19 9.35 1.46
C ALA A 62 -1.80 8.41 0.30
N GLY A 63 -0.50 8.31 -0.01
CA GLY A 63 0.06 7.36 -0.98
C GLY A 63 -0.17 5.91 -0.57
N VAL A 64 0.14 5.56 0.68
CA VAL A 64 -0.10 4.23 1.28
C VAL A 64 -1.56 3.82 1.13
N ARG A 65 -2.46 4.70 1.59
CA ARG A 65 -3.91 4.46 1.48
C ARG A 65 -4.33 4.23 0.03
N LYS A 66 -3.92 5.11 -0.88
CA LYS A 66 -4.32 5.05 -2.29
C LYS A 66 -3.82 3.77 -2.97
N PHE A 67 -2.60 3.34 -2.67
CA PHE A 67 -2.04 2.10 -3.23
C PHE A 67 -2.75 0.86 -2.69
N LEU A 68 -3.04 0.81 -1.38
CA LEU A 68 -3.82 -0.27 -0.77
C LEU A 68 -5.25 -0.37 -1.35
N GLU A 69 -5.90 0.78 -1.57
CA GLU A 69 -7.21 0.84 -2.25
C GLU A 69 -7.10 0.29 -3.69
N ARG A 70 -6.06 0.68 -4.43
CA ARG A 70 -5.79 0.16 -5.79
C ARG A 70 -5.60 -1.36 -5.80
N LEU A 71 -4.77 -1.90 -4.89
CA LEU A 71 -4.57 -3.35 -4.76
C LEU A 71 -5.88 -4.08 -4.49
N ARG A 72 -6.68 -3.59 -3.54
CA ARG A 72 -8.01 -4.16 -3.25
C ARG A 72 -8.90 -4.14 -4.49
N THR A 73 -9.00 -3.00 -5.18
CA THR A 73 -9.87 -2.87 -6.36
C THR A 73 -9.47 -3.85 -7.47
N VAL A 74 -8.18 -4.12 -7.65
CA VAL A 74 -7.70 -5.03 -8.69
C VAL A 74 -7.85 -6.50 -8.27
N LEU A 75 -7.48 -6.85 -7.05
CA LEU A 75 -7.34 -8.26 -6.63
C LEU A 75 -8.60 -8.85 -6.00
N LEU A 76 -9.44 -8.03 -5.35
CA LEU A 76 -10.65 -8.53 -4.66
C LEU A 76 -11.63 -9.22 -5.63
N PRO A 77 -11.92 -8.68 -6.84
CA PRO A 77 -12.85 -9.32 -7.77
C PRO A 77 -12.41 -10.71 -8.27
N GLU A 78 -11.13 -11.05 -8.14
CA GLU A 78 -10.56 -12.32 -8.60
C GLU A 78 -10.83 -13.48 -7.63
N LEU A 79 -11.33 -13.19 -6.43
CA LEU A 79 -11.76 -14.19 -5.45
C LEU A 79 -13.17 -14.71 -5.75
N ALA A 80 -13.45 -15.94 -5.30
CA ALA A 80 -14.82 -16.45 -5.21
C ALA A 80 -15.67 -15.60 -4.23
N ALA A 81 -16.98 -15.51 -4.45
CA ALA A 81 -17.89 -14.60 -3.74
C ALA A 81 -17.85 -14.77 -2.21
N GLU A 82 -17.75 -16.01 -1.72
CA GLU A 82 -17.65 -16.30 -0.29
C GLU A 82 -16.37 -15.73 0.33
N ARG A 83 -15.27 -15.74 -0.42
CA ARG A 83 -13.97 -15.21 0.01
C ARG A 83 -13.91 -13.68 -0.12
N GLN A 84 -14.60 -13.13 -1.12
CA GLN A 84 -14.80 -11.68 -1.22
C GLN A 84 -15.52 -11.15 0.03
N ARG A 85 -16.60 -11.81 0.47
CA ARG A 85 -17.33 -11.46 1.70
C ARG A 85 -16.43 -11.47 2.93
N LYS A 86 -15.60 -12.50 3.12
CA LYS A 86 -14.63 -12.57 4.23
C LYS A 86 -13.64 -11.40 4.23
N ALA A 87 -13.18 -10.98 3.05
CA ALA A 87 -12.30 -9.81 2.92
C ALA A 87 -13.05 -8.49 3.21
N GLU A 88 -14.32 -8.37 2.81
CA GLU A 88 -15.16 -7.21 3.15
C GLU A 88 -15.51 -7.13 4.64
N GLU A 89 -15.76 -8.27 5.28
CA GLU A 89 -15.95 -8.36 6.74
C GLU A 89 -14.69 -7.90 7.50
N ALA A 90 -13.50 -8.26 7.02
CA ALA A 90 -12.24 -7.78 7.59
C ALA A 90 -12.09 -6.25 7.48
N LEU A 91 -12.62 -5.65 6.42
CA LEU A 91 -12.65 -4.19 6.26
C LEU A 91 -13.63 -3.53 7.25
N ALA A 92 -14.76 -4.16 7.53
CA ALA A 92 -15.80 -3.63 8.41
C ALA A 92 -15.50 -3.82 9.91
N GLY A 93 -14.81 -4.91 10.29
CA GLY A 93 -14.66 -5.33 11.68
C GLY A 93 -13.61 -4.60 12.51
N ALA A 94 -12.66 -3.87 11.89
CA ALA A 94 -11.64 -3.15 12.63
C ALA A 94 -12.16 -1.75 13.04
N ALA A 95 -12.33 -1.45 14.32
CA ALA A 95 -12.73 -0.12 14.80
C ALA A 95 -11.58 0.91 14.67
N GLY A 96 -11.88 2.18 14.33
CA GLY A 96 -10.87 3.25 14.20
C GLY A 96 -11.18 4.29 13.11
N GLU A 97 -10.56 5.47 13.18
CA GLU A 97 -10.69 6.51 12.14
C GLU A 97 -9.72 6.27 10.97
N ASP A 98 -8.59 5.59 11.20
CA ASP A 98 -7.58 5.33 10.18
C ASP A 98 -7.97 4.12 9.29
N PRO A 99 -8.14 4.30 7.96
CA PRO A 99 -8.44 3.20 7.05
C PRO A 99 -7.25 2.28 6.76
N ILE A 100 -6.00 2.69 7.01
CA ILE A 100 -4.81 1.93 6.60
C ILE A 100 -4.73 0.54 7.26
N PRO A 101 -4.84 0.38 8.60
CA PRO A 101 -4.78 -0.94 9.23
C PRO A 101 -5.88 -1.91 8.74
N ARG A 102 -7.05 -1.37 8.40
CA ARG A 102 -8.16 -2.14 7.81
C ARG A 102 -7.79 -2.66 6.44
N LEU A 103 -7.25 -1.78 5.60
CA LEU A 103 -6.84 -2.12 4.25
C LEU A 103 -5.68 -3.14 4.26
N VAL A 104 -4.72 -3.01 5.17
CA VAL A 104 -3.66 -4.03 5.39
C VAL A 104 -4.27 -5.37 5.77
N SER A 105 -5.28 -5.38 6.66
CA SER A 105 -5.97 -6.61 7.05
C SER A 105 -6.67 -7.29 5.86
N VAL A 106 -7.29 -6.50 4.97
CA VAL A 106 -7.86 -7.01 3.70
C VAL A 106 -6.77 -7.63 2.83
N GLN A 107 -5.61 -6.99 2.71
CA GLN A 107 -4.49 -7.52 1.94
C GLN A 107 -3.95 -8.83 2.54
N ALA A 108 -3.91 -8.96 3.87
CA ALA A 108 -3.52 -10.21 4.52
C ALA A 108 -4.51 -11.36 4.23
N VAL A 109 -5.82 -11.07 4.15
CA VAL A 109 -6.81 -12.05 3.68
C VAL A 109 -6.53 -12.44 2.23
N LEU A 110 -6.35 -11.45 1.33
CA LEU A 110 -6.04 -11.71 -0.08
C LEU A 110 -4.79 -12.56 -0.25
N ALA A 111 -3.72 -12.26 0.49
CA ALA A 111 -2.46 -12.99 0.43
C ALA A 111 -2.56 -14.45 0.89
N LYS A 112 -3.50 -14.76 1.79
CA LYS A 112 -3.78 -16.15 2.21
C LYS A 112 -4.62 -16.92 1.19
N GLU A 113 -5.50 -16.23 0.47
CA GLU A 113 -6.44 -16.85 -0.46
C GLU A 113 -5.88 -16.95 -1.90
N LEU A 114 -4.89 -16.10 -2.25
CA LEU A 114 -4.25 -16.05 -3.57
C LEU A 114 -2.80 -16.59 -3.49
N PRO A 115 -2.52 -17.78 -4.05
CA PRO A 115 -1.17 -18.36 -4.04
C PRO A 115 -0.10 -17.51 -4.74
N ASP A 116 -0.50 -16.71 -5.73
CA ASP A 116 0.32 -15.82 -6.54
C ASP A 116 0.18 -14.34 -6.13
N TYR A 117 -0.32 -14.06 -4.91
CA TYR A 117 -0.54 -12.71 -4.40
C TYR A 117 0.65 -11.77 -4.64
N TRP A 118 1.85 -12.20 -4.26
CA TRP A 118 3.05 -11.36 -4.40
C TRP A 118 3.40 -11.08 -5.87
N GLN A 119 3.18 -12.02 -6.78
CA GLN A 119 3.40 -11.78 -8.21
C GLN A 119 2.40 -10.74 -8.74
N ARG A 120 1.12 -10.83 -8.34
CA ARG A 120 0.09 -9.86 -8.72
C ARG A 120 0.34 -8.48 -8.09
N PHE A 121 0.78 -8.45 -6.84
CA PHE A 121 1.20 -7.22 -6.15
C PHE A 121 2.25 -6.47 -6.97
N GLU A 122 3.27 -7.18 -7.46
CA GLU A 122 4.34 -6.59 -8.26
C GLU A 122 3.83 -6.04 -9.59
N VAL A 123 2.90 -6.74 -10.25
CA VAL A 123 2.24 -6.25 -11.48
C VAL A 123 1.47 -4.95 -11.20
N VAL A 124 0.67 -4.91 -10.13
CA VAL A 124 -0.09 -3.72 -9.74
C VAL A 124 0.85 -2.58 -9.35
N ARG A 125 1.94 -2.87 -8.63
CA ARG A 125 2.98 -1.89 -8.26
C ARG A 125 3.56 -1.21 -9.49
N VAL A 126 3.99 -1.98 -10.49
CA VAL A 126 4.61 -1.46 -11.71
C VAL A 126 3.61 -0.58 -12.47
N ALA A 127 2.38 -1.06 -12.68
CA ALA A 127 1.34 -0.30 -13.35
C ALA A 127 1.02 1.02 -12.61
N TYR A 128 0.78 0.93 -11.30
CA TYR A 128 0.47 2.09 -10.46
C TYR A 128 1.58 3.14 -10.47
N THR A 129 2.85 2.72 -10.36
CA THR A 129 3.99 3.63 -10.34
C THR A 129 4.13 4.40 -11.65
N SER A 130 4.02 3.69 -12.78
CA SER A 130 4.04 4.31 -14.12
C SER A 130 2.94 5.36 -14.27
N GLU A 131 1.69 5.01 -13.90
CA GLU A 131 0.54 5.93 -13.95
C GLU A 131 0.77 7.20 -13.10
N GLN A 132 1.32 7.07 -11.89
CA GLN A 132 1.57 8.23 -11.02
C GLN A 132 2.67 9.15 -11.57
N VAL A 133 3.75 8.59 -12.11
CA VAL A 133 4.86 9.35 -12.68
C VAL A 133 4.43 10.10 -13.95
N GLU A 134 3.67 9.46 -14.84
CA GLU A 134 3.14 10.08 -16.06
C GLU A 134 2.19 11.24 -15.74
N SER A 135 1.20 11.02 -14.87
CA SER A 135 0.31 12.08 -14.36
C SER A 135 1.10 13.23 -13.70
N GLY A 136 2.27 12.92 -13.14
CA GLY A 136 3.17 13.91 -12.58
C GLY A 136 3.88 14.78 -13.62
N ARG A 137 4.26 14.21 -14.76
CA ARG A 137 4.89 14.93 -15.88
C ARG A 137 3.90 15.82 -16.62
N GLU A 138 2.70 15.33 -16.88
CA GLU A 138 1.65 16.09 -17.59
C GLU A 138 1.28 17.39 -16.88
N ARG A 139 1.11 17.34 -15.55
CA ARG A 139 0.82 18.53 -14.74
C ARG A 139 1.90 19.62 -14.85
N ARG A 140 3.18 19.25 -14.95
CA ARG A 140 4.27 20.21 -15.20
C ARG A 140 4.18 20.81 -16.60
N GLY A 141 3.88 19.99 -17.62
CA GLY A 141 3.71 20.47 -19.00
C GLY A 141 2.53 21.43 -19.19
N LEU A 142 1.45 21.25 -18.42
CA LEU A 142 0.33 22.20 -18.40
C LEU A 142 0.69 23.52 -17.71
N LEU A 143 1.30 23.47 -16.51
CA LEU A 143 1.73 24.69 -15.80
C LEU A 143 2.78 25.48 -16.60
N GLY A 144 3.72 24.79 -17.24
CA GLY A 144 4.72 25.41 -18.10
C GLY A 144 4.09 26.22 -19.24
N ARG A 145 3.02 25.70 -19.87
CA ARG A 145 2.30 26.38 -20.97
C ARG A 145 1.43 27.55 -20.50
N LEU A 146 0.90 27.50 -19.28
CA LEU A 146 0.07 28.58 -18.72
C LEU A 146 0.92 29.77 -18.23
N LEU A 147 2.14 29.52 -17.74
CA LEU A 147 3.05 30.54 -17.22
C LEU A 147 4.00 31.15 -18.26
N SER A 148 3.98 30.64 -19.50
CA SER A 148 4.81 31.15 -20.62
C SER A 148 4.01 31.93 -21.66
N ARG A 149 2.82 32.40 -21.28
CA ARG A 149 1.99 33.35 -22.04
C ARG A 149 2.09 34.74 -21.41
#